data_AF-A0A431HTY2-F1
#
_entry.id   AF-A0A431HTY2-F1
#
_cell.length_a   1.000
_cell.length_b   1.000
_cell.length_c   1.000
_cell.angle_alpha   90.00
_cell.angle_beta   90.00
_cell.angle_gamma   90.00
#
_symmetry.space_group_name_H-M   'P 1'
#
loop_
_entity.id
_entity.type
_entity.pdbx_description
1 polymer ?
#
loop_
_entity_poly.entity_id
_entity_poly.type
_entity_poly.pdbx_seq_one_letter_code
_entity_poly.pdbx_strand_id
1 'polypeptide(L)'
;MKKFLIASLFASVVGVASAADNTVDMTNLKCGDLQIYSNTTLKQVKDSCKIKKVGEYSKANARNMPAKYFDGQDAMFEVHFYSTSQDGLIRCDFNGSSDTATVVGCRNNY
;
A
#
# COMPACT_ATOMS: atom_id res chain seq x y z
N MET A 1 -37.05 -19.73 -44.47
CA MET A 1 -36.96 -18.55 -43.58
C MET A 1 -35.74 -18.77 -42.68
N LYS A 2 -34.56 -18.23 -43.00
CA LYS A 2 -34.03 -16.98 -42.43
C LYS A 2 -34.35 -16.86 -40.92
N LYS A 3 -33.36 -17.13 -40.04
CA LYS A 3 -32.66 -16.11 -39.22
C LYS A 3 -32.00 -16.67 -37.93
N PHE A 4 -30.71 -16.34 -37.79
CA PHE A 4 -29.96 -15.88 -36.59
C PHE A 4 -29.89 -16.82 -35.36
N LEU A 5 -28.67 -17.29 -35.02
CA LEU A 5 -27.77 -16.76 -33.96
C LEU A 5 -28.40 -16.91 -32.57
N ILE A 6 -27.75 -17.58 -31.62
CA ILE A 6 -26.87 -16.91 -30.67
C ILE A 6 -25.88 -17.92 -30.07
N ALA A 7 -24.60 -17.62 -30.26
CA ALA A 7 -23.51 -18.12 -29.43
C ALA A 7 -23.41 -17.21 -28.19
N SER A 8 -23.56 -17.79 -27.00
CA SER A 8 -23.18 -17.25 -25.69
C SER A 8 -23.65 -18.30 -24.67
N LEU A 9 -22.88 -18.79 -23.72
CA LEU A 9 -21.98 -18.09 -22.82
C LEU A 9 -20.66 -18.86 -22.76
N PHE A 10 -19.57 -18.18 -23.07
CA PHE A 10 -18.32 -18.49 -22.40
C PHE A 10 -18.59 -18.29 -20.92
N ALA A 11 -18.58 -19.40 -20.16
CA ALA A 11 -18.47 -19.35 -18.73
C ALA A 11 -17.21 -18.55 -18.41
N SER A 12 -17.41 -17.29 -18.03
CA SER A 12 -16.39 -16.44 -17.45
C SER A 12 -16.05 -17.00 -16.07
N VAL A 13 -15.32 -18.11 -16.06
CA VAL A 13 -14.33 -18.38 -15.03
C VAL A 13 -13.23 -17.34 -15.21
N VAL A 14 -13.55 -16.08 -14.91
CA VAL A 14 -12.52 -15.14 -14.49
C VAL A 14 -12.15 -15.66 -13.12
N GLY A 15 -11.13 -16.52 -13.11
CA GLY A 15 -10.51 -17.03 -11.92
C GLY A 15 -10.32 -15.87 -10.96
N VAL A 16 -10.72 -16.12 -9.72
CA VAL A 16 -10.29 -15.42 -8.52
C VAL A 16 -8.88 -14.83 -8.70
N ALA A 17 -8.81 -13.55 -9.05
CA ALA A 17 -7.63 -12.76 -8.76
C ALA A 17 -7.68 -12.52 -7.26
N SER A 18 -7.23 -13.52 -6.50
CA SER A 18 -6.75 -13.33 -5.15
C SER A 18 -5.75 -12.18 -5.23
N ALA A 19 -6.16 -11.00 -4.80
CA ALA A 19 -5.27 -9.87 -4.65
C ALA A 19 -4.11 -10.37 -3.78
N ALA A 20 -2.91 -10.44 -4.37
CA ALA A 20 -1.74 -11.02 -3.72
C ALA A 20 -1.54 -10.37 -2.34
N ASP A 21 -1.18 -11.20 -1.36
CA ASP A 21 -0.70 -10.76 -0.05
C ASP A 21 0.60 -9.96 -0.27
N ASN A 22 0.48 -8.67 -0.60
CA ASN A 22 1.59 -7.71 -0.73
C ASN A 22 2.15 -7.34 0.66
N THR A 23 2.31 -8.35 1.52
CA THR A 23 2.78 -8.21 2.89
C THR A 23 4.29 -8.07 2.88
N VAL A 24 4.76 -6.90 3.28
CA VAL A 24 6.17 -6.66 3.55
C VAL A 24 6.44 -7.18 4.95
N ASP A 25 7.48 -8.00 5.11
CA ASP A 25 7.96 -8.37 6.44
C ASP A 25 8.57 -7.13 7.12
N MET A 26 7.77 -6.47 7.95
CA MET A 26 8.21 -5.29 8.70
C MET A 26 9.29 -5.63 9.72
N THR A 27 9.42 -6.89 10.16
CA THR A 27 10.44 -7.33 11.12
C THR A 27 11.85 -7.08 10.61
N ASN A 28 12.03 -7.11 9.29
CA ASN A 28 13.32 -6.94 8.63
C ASN A 28 13.36 -5.73 7.70
N LEU A 29 12.30 -4.91 7.65
CA LEU A 29 12.23 -3.75 6.76
C LEU A 29 13.17 -2.62 7.21
N LYS A 30 14.09 -2.21 6.34
CA LYS A 30 15.03 -1.12 6.57
C LYS A 30 15.06 -0.13 5.42
N CYS A 31 15.41 1.10 5.72
CA CYS A 31 15.77 2.12 4.74
C CYS A 31 16.98 2.91 5.28
N GLY A 32 18.06 3.03 4.49
CA GLY A 32 19.33 3.51 5.04
C GLY A 32 19.73 2.69 6.28
N ASP A 33 20.00 3.38 7.38
CA ASP A 33 20.33 2.77 8.69
C ASP A 33 19.11 2.57 9.60
N LEU A 34 17.91 3.02 9.17
CA LEU A 34 16.69 2.91 9.96
C LEU A 34 16.01 1.56 9.76
N GLN A 35 15.75 0.87 10.86
CA GLN A 35 14.81 -0.25 10.92
C GLN A 35 13.39 0.25 11.19
N ILE A 36 12.42 -0.22 10.41
CA ILE A 36 11.02 0.19 10.51
C ILE A 36 10.28 -0.75 11.47
N TYR A 37 9.60 -0.16 12.46
CA TYR A 37 8.71 -0.81 13.43
C TYR A 37 7.38 -0.06 13.48
N SER A 38 6.36 -0.63 14.15
CA SER A 38 5.03 0.02 14.28
C SER A 38 5.04 1.38 14.98
N ASN A 39 6.07 1.69 15.77
CA ASN A 39 6.24 2.99 16.42
C ASN A 39 7.18 3.94 15.65
N THR A 40 7.68 3.55 14.47
CA THR A 40 8.51 4.43 13.64
C THR A 40 7.69 5.63 13.18
N THR A 41 8.26 6.81 13.40
CA THR A 41 7.65 8.09 13.07
C THR A 41 7.93 8.51 11.63
N LEU A 42 7.06 9.36 11.10
CA LEU A 42 7.22 9.97 9.79
C LEU A 42 8.54 10.75 9.69
N LYS A 43 8.94 11.45 10.76
CA LYS A 43 10.23 12.14 10.81
C LYS A 43 11.41 11.20 10.61
N GLN A 44 11.44 10.08 11.33
CA GLN A 44 12.53 9.10 11.21
C GLN A 44 12.68 8.61 9.77
N VAL A 45 11.55 8.33 9.11
CA VAL A 45 11.52 7.92 7.69
C VAL A 45 11.99 9.03 6.76
N LYS A 46 11.54 10.28 6.96
CA LYS A 46 12.00 11.44 6.17
C LYS A 46 13.50 11.71 6.31
N ASP A 47 14.03 11.53 7.52
CA ASP A 47 15.43 11.81 7.81
C ASP A 47 16.37 10.68 7.31
N SER A 48 15.88 9.43 7.23
CA SER A 48 16.73 8.24 6.99
C SER A 48 16.53 7.60 5.62
N CYS A 49 15.31 7.64 5.06
CA CYS A 49 14.98 6.91 3.85
C CYS A 49 15.21 7.76 2.59
N LYS A 50 15.56 7.09 1.47
CA LYS A 50 15.51 7.69 0.14
C LYS A 50 14.06 7.76 -0.35
N ILE A 51 13.36 8.84 0.00
CA ILE A 51 11.96 9.08 -0.39
C ILE A 51 11.85 9.29 -1.91
N LYS A 52 10.87 8.62 -2.51
CA LYS A 52 10.52 8.74 -3.93
C LYS A 52 9.24 9.54 -4.15
N LYS A 53 8.24 9.36 -3.29
CA LYS A 53 6.93 10.01 -3.39
C LYS A 53 6.29 10.08 -2.01
N VAL A 54 5.49 11.12 -1.78
CA VAL A 54 4.59 11.24 -0.64
C VAL A 54 3.22 11.71 -1.11
N GLY A 55 2.18 11.46 -0.32
CA GLY A 55 0.86 12.01 -0.59
C GLY A 55 -0.19 11.60 0.43
N GLU A 56 -1.26 12.38 0.52
CA GLU A 56 -2.43 12.03 1.32
C GLU A 56 -3.46 11.29 0.47
N TYR A 57 -4.11 10.31 1.06
CA TYR A 57 -5.26 9.64 0.48
C TYR A 57 -6.34 9.43 1.54
N SER A 58 -7.59 9.52 1.13
CA SER A 58 -8.77 9.36 1.95
C SER A 58 -9.59 8.15 1.51
N LYS A 59 -10.55 7.76 2.34
CA LYS A 59 -11.52 6.71 1.98
C LYS A 59 -12.23 6.98 0.64
N ALA A 60 -12.44 8.26 0.30
CA ALA A 60 -13.13 8.66 -0.92
C ALA A 60 -12.28 8.55 -2.19
N ASN A 61 -10.95 8.63 -2.08
CA ASN A 61 -10.04 8.62 -3.24
C ASN A 61 -9.15 7.36 -3.31
N ALA A 62 -9.14 6.53 -2.26
CA ALA A 62 -8.46 5.23 -2.26
C ALA A 62 -9.24 4.22 -3.08
N ARG A 63 -8.91 4.13 -4.37
CA ARG A 63 -9.48 3.13 -5.28
C ARG A 63 -9.28 1.71 -4.71
N ASN A 64 -10.37 1.14 -4.21
CA ASN A 64 -10.49 -0.27 -3.79
C ASN A 64 -9.74 -0.68 -2.50
N MET A 65 -9.40 0.24 -1.60
CA MET A 65 -8.88 -0.15 -0.28
C MET A 65 -10.03 -0.44 0.70
N PRO A 66 -10.07 -1.64 1.33
CA PRO A 66 -11.05 -1.93 2.37
C PRO A 66 -10.98 -0.95 3.53
N ALA A 67 -12.13 -0.60 4.12
CA ALA A 67 -12.20 0.36 5.24
C ALA A 67 -11.29 0.01 6.43
N LYS A 68 -11.00 -1.28 6.65
CA LYS A 68 -10.05 -1.76 7.67
C LYS A 68 -8.63 -1.20 7.52
N TYR A 69 -8.20 -0.81 6.32
CA TYR A 69 -6.87 -0.21 6.08
C TYR A 69 -6.74 1.20 6.63
N PHE A 70 -7.86 1.86 6.93
CA PHE A 70 -7.86 3.19 7.48
C PHE A 70 -7.88 3.19 9.01
N ASP A 71 -8.01 2.05 9.68
CA ASP A 71 -8.02 1.94 11.16
C ASP A 71 -8.84 3.05 11.86
N GLY A 72 -10.03 3.33 11.34
CA GLY A 72 -10.91 4.41 11.85
C GLY A 72 -10.58 5.83 11.39
N GLN A 73 -9.43 6.10 10.78
CA GLN A 73 -9.03 7.41 10.24
C GLN A 73 -9.76 7.74 8.93
N ASP A 74 -9.91 9.02 8.61
CA ASP A 74 -10.55 9.45 7.35
C ASP A 74 -9.55 9.62 6.19
N ALA A 75 -8.28 9.85 6.54
CA ALA A 75 -7.18 9.96 5.61
C ALA A 75 -5.91 9.33 6.21
N MET A 76 -5.01 8.91 5.32
CA MET A 76 -3.68 8.41 5.63
C MET A 76 -2.65 9.21 4.86
N PHE A 77 -1.44 9.29 5.41
CA PHE A 77 -0.29 9.83 4.71
C PHE A 77 0.59 8.69 4.21
N GLU A 78 0.78 8.62 2.90
CA GLU A 78 1.55 7.58 2.24
C GLU A 78 2.96 8.10 1.93
N VAL A 79 3.97 7.28 2.24
CA VAL A 79 5.37 7.53 1.87
C VAL A 79 5.91 6.35 1.08
N HIS A 80 6.47 6.64 -0.09
CA HIS A 80 7.20 5.68 -0.90
C HIS A 80 8.71 5.90 -0.74
N PHE A 81 9.44 4.85 -0.40
CA PHE A 81 10.90 4.89 -0.27
C PHE A 81 11.56 3.58 -0.71
N TYR A 82 12.82 3.66 -1.10
CA TYR A 82 13.60 2.45 -1.43
C TYR A 82 14.04 1.75 -0.14
N SER A 83 13.74 0.45 -0.05
CA SER A 83 14.25 -0.39 1.04
C SER A 83 15.72 -0.71 0.82
N THR A 84 16.46 -0.87 1.92
CA THR A 84 17.86 -1.33 1.93
C THR A 84 17.99 -2.79 2.34
N SER A 85 16.93 -3.39 2.89
CA SER A 85 16.93 -4.80 3.30
C SER A 85 16.07 -5.70 2.42
N GLN A 86 15.26 -5.11 1.56
CA GLN A 86 14.36 -5.80 0.65
C GLN A 86 14.44 -5.11 -0.71
N ASP A 87 14.37 -5.89 -1.78
CA ASP A 87 14.42 -5.32 -3.13
C ASP A 87 13.13 -4.59 -3.45
N GLY A 88 13.24 -3.30 -3.75
CA GLY A 88 12.18 -2.52 -4.39
C GLY A 88 11.72 -1.28 -3.64
N LEU A 89 10.62 -0.73 -4.17
CA LEU A 89 9.96 0.46 -3.66
C LEU A 89 8.90 0.04 -2.64
N ILE A 90 9.09 0.45 -1.40
CA ILE A 90 8.16 0.19 -0.30
C ILE A 90 7.26 1.40 -0.13
N ARG A 91 6.00 1.13 0.18
CA ARG A 91 4.97 2.10 0.50
C ARG A 91 4.54 1.87 1.95
N CYS A 92 4.72 2.88 2.80
CA CYS A 92 4.24 2.85 4.18
C CYS A 92 3.19 3.93 4.40
N ASP A 93 2.14 3.56 5.14
CA ASP A 93 1.04 4.44 5.51
C ASP A 93 1.25 4.93 6.94
N PHE A 94 0.98 6.20 7.19
CA PHE A 94 1.07 6.86 8.49
C PHE A 94 -0.29 7.41 8.88
N ASN A 95 -0.57 7.43 10.18
CA ASN A 95 -1.84 7.92 10.76
C ASN A 95 -2.01 9.45 10.69
N GLY A 96 -1.16 10.15 9.92
CA GLY A 96 -1.22 11.59 9.71
C GLY A 96 0.03 12.10 8.97
N SER A 97 0.02 13.39 8.63
CA SER A 97 1.13 14.06 7.92
C SER A 97 2.11 14.81 8.85
N SER A 98 1.85 14.80 10.17
CA SER A 98 2.78 15.37 11.16
C SER A 98 4.04 14.51 11.31
N ASP A 99 5.13 15.14 11.69
CA ASP A 99 6.41 14.45 11.90
C ASP A 99 6.37 13.40 13.03
N THR A 100 5.40 13.51 13.93
CA THR A 100 5.12 12.56 15.01
C THR A 100 4.20 11.40 14.61
N ALA A 101 3.60 11.45 13.41
CA ALA A 101 2.72 10.39 12.93
C ALA A 101 3.48 9.06 12.86
N THR A 102 2.83 7.98 13.28
CA THR A 102 3.43 6.65 13.35
C THR A 102 2.96 5.79 12.18
N VAL A 103 3.80 4.83 11.79
CA VAL A 103 3.46 3.90 10.72
C VAL A 103 2.28 3.01 11.14
N VAL A 104 1.34 2.84 10.23
CA VAL A 104 0.17 1.95 10.35
C VAL A 104 0.46 0.60 9.70
N GLY A 105 1.17 0.62 8.57
CA GLY A 105 1.63 -0.57 7.88
C GLY A 105 2.44 -0.26 6.63
N CYS A 106 3.12 -1.28 6.09
CA CYS A 106 3.92 -1.16 4.88
C CYS A 106 3.58 -2.27 3.88
N ARG A 107 3.69 -1.96 2.58
CA ARG A 107 3.42 -2.86 1.46
C ARG A 107 4.37 -2.60 0.28
N ASN A 108 4.58 -3.61 -0.54
CA ASN A 108 5.34 -3.45 -1.79
C ASN A 108 4.55 -2.58 -2.78
N ASN A 109 5.23 -1.66 -3.45
CA ASN A 109 4.66 -0.85 -4.51
C ASN A 109 4.93 -1.52 -5.87
N TYR A 110 4.05 -2.44 -6.26
CA TYR A 110 4.03 -3.10 -7.58
C TYR A 110 3.68 -2.12 -8.70
#